data_AF-A0A919B1K5-F1
#
_entry.id   AF-A0A919B1K5-F1
#
_cell.length_a   1.000
_cell.length_b   1.000
_cell.length_c   1.000
_cell.angle_alpha   90.00
_cell.angle_beta   90.00
_cell.angle_gamma   90.00
#
_symmetry.space_group_name_H-M   'P 1'
#
loop_
_entity.id
_entity.type
_entity.pdbx_description
1 polymer ?
#
loop_
_entity_poly.entity_id
_entity_poly.type
_entity_poly.pdbx_seq_one_letter_code
_entity_poly.pdbx_strand_id
1 'polypeptide(L)'
;MTTEAVAHIPEPAPAPTLEAVSDLPAEVTVAAIAAGVTSALVNAWDAIRARHKDVPEAVISMATGGRASAVELAHFAPRRWKLREGDDVHHEVFVTAESLADGAAKVFGYLLHEATHAANEARGVKDCSASQYHNKEFREMAEAMGLVQRPDVGEKWKKKYGFAGTELGEEAAKTYAKEIAALDKAMRATRTPDIFATRTRGGSGGDGKGGTTDDADTADAGGDGEAPTGKKEDRNYVKAVCKCEPSPAVIRVSPKTLERRNIMCGDCMENFAPEEST
;
A
#
# COMPACT_ATOMS: atom_id res chain seq x y z
N MET A 1 -88.99 -9.74 30.02
CA MET A 1 -88.34 -10.92 29.39
C MET A 1 -86.97 -10.46 28.95
N THR A 2 -85.94 -11.05 29.55
CA THR A 2 -84.52 -10.77 29.32
C THR A 2 -84.07 -11.44 28.03
N THR A 3 -83.42 -10.69 27.14
CA THR A 3 -82.60 -11.25 26.07
C THR A 3 -81.38 -10.33 25.90
N GLU A 4 -80.26 -10.77 26.48
CA GLU A 4 -78.93 -10.26 26.18
C GLU A 4 -78.59 -10.59 24.73
N ALA A 5 -78.12 -9.58 23.98
CA ALA A 5 -77.46 -9.78 22.71
C ALA A 5 -75.97 -9.46 22.91
N VAL A 6 -75.18 -10.52 23.01
CA VAL A 6 -73.71 -10.49 23.06
C VAL A 6 -73.19 -10.04 21.69
N ALA A 7 -72.55 -8.87 21.65
CA ALA A 7 -71.85 -8.41 20.44
C ALA A 7 -70.58 -9.25 20.24
N HIS A 8 -70.61 -10.14 19.26
CA HIS A 8 -69.44 -10.91 18.84
C HIS A 8 -68.49 -9.97 18.08
N ILE A 9 -67.37 -9.61 18.69
CA ILE A 9 -66.29 -8.91 18.01
C ILE A 9 -65.58 -9.97 17.15
N PRO A 10 -65.46 -9.80 15.81
CA PRO A 10 -64.66 -10.71 15.00
C PRO A 10 -63.18 -10.55 15.36
N GLU A 11 -62.46 -11.68 15.47
CA GLU A 11 -61.02 -11.70 15.71
C GLU A 11 -60.28 -10.89 14.62
N PRO A 12 -59.27 -10.09 14.98
CA PRO A 12 -58.48 -9.36 13.99
C PRO A 12 -57.76 -10.35 13.07
N ALA A 13 -57.86 -10.12 11.77
CA ALA A 13 -57.15 -10.94 10.77
C ALA A 13 -55.65 -10.98 11.11
N PRO A 14 -54.99 -12.15 10.98
CA PRO A 14 -53.56 -12.23 11.22
C PRO A 14 -52.82 -11.29 10.25
N ALA A 15 -51.86 -10.55 10.78
CA ALA A 15 -51.01 -9.69 9.95
C ALA A 15 -50.37 -10.53 8.83
N PRO A 16 -50.36 -10.05 7.57
CA PRO A 16 -49.72 -10.80 6.51
C PRO A 16 -48.24 -10.99 6.85
N THR A 17 -47.76 -12.23 6.75
CA THR A 17 -46.35 -12.55 6.88
C THR A 17 -45.59 -11.82 5.78
N LEU A 18 -44.84 -10.79 6.16
CA LEU A 18 -43.82 -10.20 5.31
C LEU A 18 -42.71 -11.25 5.18
N GLU A 19 -42.70 -12.00 4.08
CA GLU A 19 -41.47 -12.64 3.65
C GLU A 19 -40.49 -11.53 3.23
N ALA A 20 -39.65 -11.11 4.18
CA ALA A 20 -38.46 -10.36 3.85
C ALA A 20 -37.52 -11.32 3.11
N VAL A 21 -37.59 -11.27 1.78
CA VAL A 21 -36.59 -11.81 0.88
C VAL A 21 -35.24 -11.28 1.37
N SER A 22 -34.29 -12.17 1.67
CA SER A 22 -32.95 -11.74 2.06
C SER A 22 -32.42 -10.78 1.00
N ASP A 23 -31.96 -9.59 1.39
CA ASP A 23 -31.19 -8.75 0.47
C ASP A 23 -30.05 -9.61 -0.09
N LEU A 24 -30.15 -9.93 -1.38
CA LEU A 24 -29.00 -10.43 -2.12
C LEU A 24 -27.91 -9.36 -1.97
N PRO A 25 -26.67 -9.73 -1.60
CA PRO A 25 -25.62 -8.74 -1.40
C PRO A 25 -25.50 -7.92 -2.67
N ALA A 26 -25.69 -6.60 -2.56
CA ALA A 26 -25.50 -5.68 -3.67
C ALA A 26 -24.19 -6.03 -4.38
N GLU A 27 -24.25 -6.23 -5.70
CA GLU A 27 -23.04 -6.43 -6.49
C GLU A 27 -22.06 -5.30 -6.16
N VAL A 28 -20.89 -5.64 -5.63
CA VAL A 28 -19.89 -4.63 -5.28
C VAL A 28 -19.49 -3.94 -6.57
N THR A 29 -19.82 -2.66 -6.67
CA THR A 29 -19.45 -1.84 -7.81
C THR A 29 -17.96 -1.56 -7.80
N VAL A 30 -17.36 -1.31 -8.98
CA VAL A 30 -15.94 -0.94 -9.09
C VAL A 30 -15.60 0.26 -8.19
N ALA A 31 -16.52 1.23 -8.08
CA ALA A 31 -16.37 2.40 -7.23
C ALA A 31 -16.27 2.06 -5.72
N ALA A 32 -16.87 0.95 -5.29
CA ALA A 32 -16.90 0.52 -3.90
C ALA A 32 -15.72 -0.39 -3.49
N ILE A 33 -14.86 -0.80 -4.42
CA ILE A 33 -13.76 -1.74 -4.14
C ILE A 33 -12.84 -1.18 -3.05
N ALA A 34 -12.39 0.08 -3.18
CA ALA A 34 -11.49 0.69 -2.21
C ALA A 34 -12.11 0.73 -0.80
N ALA A 35 -13.39 1.11 -0.69
CA ALA A 35 -14.10 1.13 0.58
C ALA A 35 -14.20 -0.26 1.21
N GLY A 36 -14.46 -1.30 0.42
CA GLY A 36 -14.49 -2.69 0.87
C GLY A 36 -13.13 -3.16 1.40
N VAL A 37 -12.04 -2.86 0.68
CA VAL A 37 -10.67 -3.20 1.11
C VAL A 37 -10.31 -2.46 2.39
N THR A 38 -10.53 -1.14 2.45
CA THR A 38 -10.27 -0.34 3.66
C THR A 38 -11.05 -0.86 4.86
N SER A 39 -12.33 -1.23 4.68
CA SER A 39 -13.13 -1.82 5.76
C SER A 39 -12.54 -3.15 6.26
N ALA A 40 -12.03 -4.00 5.35
CA ALA A 40 -11.36 -5.24 5.73
C ALA A 40 -10.03 -5.00 6.46
N LEU A 41 -9.26 -3.99 6.05
CA LEU A 41 -8.02 -3.58 6.74
C LEU A 41 -8.31 -3.04 8.16
N VAL A 42 -9.38 -2.25 8.34
CA VAL A 42 -9.84 -1.80 9.66
C VAL A 42 -10.17 -3.00 10.56
N ASN A 43 -10.98 -3.94 10.06
CA ASN A 43 -11.32 -5.14 10.82
C ASN A 43 -10.10 -6.00 11.16
N ALA A 44 -9.12 -6.10 10.26
CA ALA A 44 -7.86 -6.79 10.51
C ALA A 44 -7.05 -6.10 11.63
N TRP A 45 -6.94 -4.76 11.59
CA TRP A 45 -6.26 -4.00 12.65
C TRP A 45 -6.95 -4.18 14.01
N ASP A 46 -8.28 -4.10 14.06
CA ASP A 46 -9.03 -4.31 15.30
C ASP A 46 -8.89 -5.74 15.83
N ALA A 47 -8.81 -6.75 14.97
CA ALA A 47 -8.54 -8.13 15.38
C ALA A 47 -7.14 -8.27 15.99
N ILE A 48 -6.13 -7.59 15.43
CA ILE A 48 -4.78 -7.53 16.00
C ILE A 48 -4.84 -6.87 17.38
N ARG A 49 -5.47 -5.70 17.51
CA ARG A 49 -5.64 -4.98 18.80
C ARG A 49 -6.40 -5.79 19.84
N ALA A 50 -7.41 -6.55 19.42
CA ALA A 50 -8.18 -7.40 20.31
C ALA A 50 -7.29 -8.43 21.02
N ARG A 51 -6.27 -8.94 20.33
CA ARG A 51 -5.29 -9.92 20.82
C ARG A 51 -4.07 -9.28 21.49
N HIS A 52 -3.64 -8.13 20.99
CA HIS A 52 -2.46 -7.40 21.46
C HIS A 52 -2.88 -6.04 21.99
N LYS A 53 -3.13 -5.96 23.31
CA LYS A 53 -3.69 -4.76 23.97
C LYS A 53 -2.79 -3.53 23.93
N ASP A 54 -1.51 -3.73 23.66
CA ASP A 54 -0.54 -2.64 23.52
C ASP A 54 -0.56 -2.01 22.12
N VAL A 55 -1.28 -2.60 21.15
CA VAL A 55 -1.45 -1.99 19.83
C VAL A 55 -2.51 -0.89 19.94
N PRO A 56 -2.16 0.40 19.72
CA PRO A 56 -3.10 1.50 19.83
C PRO A 56 -4.12 1.49 18.68
N GLU A 57 -5.19 2.27 18.86
CA GLU A 57 -6.06 2.63 17.75
C GLU A 57 -5.28 3.46 16.72
N ALA A 58 -5.60 3.30 15.44
CA ALA A 58 -5.01 4.06 14.35
C ALA A 58 -6.03 4.27 13.23
N VAL A 59 -5.92 5.40 12.54
CA VAL A 59 -6.63 5.63 11.28
C VAL A 59 -6.00 4.74 10.21
N ILE A 60 -6.82 3.90 9.57
CA ILE A 60 -6.38 3.08 8.44
C ILE A 60 -6.60 3.86 7.14
N SER A 61 -5.52 4.11 6.42
CA SER A 61 -5.56 4.80 5.13
C SER A 61 -4.96 3.94 4.03
N MET A 62 -5.48 4.11 2.81
CA MET A 62 -4.97 3.41 1.63
C MET A 62 -4.94 4.38 0.45
N ALA A 63 -3.78 4.50 -0.17
CA ALA A 63 -3.58 5.31 -1.37
C ALA A 63 -2.43 4.74 -2.21
N THR A 64 -2.09 5.41 -3.30
CA THR A 64 -0.89 5.06 -4.07
C THR A 64 0.38 5.38 -3.27
N GLY A 65 1.36 4.48 -3.30
CA GLY A 65 2.72 4.75 -2.81
C GLY A 65 3.54 5.68 -3.72
N GLY A 66 2.93 6.21 -4.79
CA GLY A 66 3.60 7.05 -5.79
C GLY A 66 4.69 6.29 -6.57
N ARG A 67 5.64 7.04 -7.15
CA ARG A 67 6.74 6.45 -7.96
C ARG A 67 7.68 5.56 -7.15
N ALA A 68 7.60 5.60 -5.83
CA ALA A 68 8.41 4.83 -4.89
C ALA A 68 7.70 3.57 -4.37
N SER A 69 6.52 3.21 -4.89
CA SER A 69 5.67 2.11 -4.41
C SER A 69 6.32 0.71 -4.36
N ALA A 70 7.57 0.56 -4.81
CA ALA A 70 8.37 -0.64 -4.61
C ALA A 70 9.12 -0.67 -3.26
N VAL A 71 9.10 0.41 -2.47
CA VAL A 71 9.98 0.60 -1.30
C VAL A 71 9.20 0.61 0.03
N GLU A 72 7.94 1.04 0.04
CA GLU A 72 7.13 1.15 1.28
C GLU A 72 5.77 0.48 1.05
N LEU A 73 5.58 -0.73 1.57
CA LEU A 73 4.38 -1.54 1.33
C LEU A 73 3.24 -1.16 2.29
N ALA A 74 3.62 -0.81 3.52
CA ALA A 74 2.81 -0.23 4.58
C ALA A 74 3.71 0.63 5.50
N HIS A 75 3.10 1.47 6.35
CA HIS A 75 3.82 2.24 7.36
C HIS A 75 2.91 2.66 8.53
N PHE A 76 3.39 2.49 9.76
CA PHE A 76 2.84 3.08 10.97
C PHE A 76 3.44 4.47 11.23
N ALA A 77 2.58 5.49 11.27
CA ALA A 77 2.99 6.85 11.56
C ALA A 77 2.32 7.35 12.85
N PRO A 78 3.09 7.63 13.92
CA PRO A 78 2.49 8.07 15.17
C PRO A 78 1.98 9.51 15.10
N ARG A 79 0.80 9.75 15.70
CA ARG A 79 0.25 11.09 15.97
C ARG A 79 0.12 11.98 14.72
N ARG A 80 -0.46 11.44 13.64
CA ARG A 80 -0.64 12.11 12.35
C ARG A 80 -2.02 12.71 12.11
N TRP A 81 -3.04 12.22 12.82
CA TRP A 81 -4.43 12.63 12.61
C TRP A 81 -4.95 13.45 13.77
N LYS A 82 -5.75 14.47 13.46
CA LYS A 82 -6.55 15.22 14.43
C LYS A 82 -8.01 15.09 14.06
N LEU A 83 -8.85 14.80 15.03
CA LEU A 83 -10.29 14.79 14.82
C LEU A 83 -10.80 16.23 14.68
N ARG A 84 -11.99 16.36 14.08
CA ARG A 84 -12.67 17.67 13.97
C ARG A 84 -13.06 18.21 15.34
N GLU A 85 -13.41 17.32 16.25
CA GLU A 85 -13.79 17.61 17.62
C GLU A 85 -12.77 16.98 18.56
N GLY A 86 -12.33 17.73 19.57
CA GLY A 86 -11.28 17.31 20.50
C GLY A 86 -9.86 17.69 20.03
N ASP A 87 -8.91 17.58 20.95
CA ASP A 87 -7.50 17.93 20.73
C ASP A 87 -6.59 16.70 20.62
N ASP A 88 -7.16 15.50 20.73
CA ASP A 88 -6.41 14.25 20.69
C ASP A 88 -5.78 14.01 19.30
N VAL A 89 -4.54 13.53 19.32
CA VAL A 89 -3.80 13.13 18.11
C VAL A 89 -3.82 11.61 17.96
N HIS A 90 -4.21 11.14 16.79
CA HIS A 90 -4.35 9.72 16.47
C HIS A 90 -3.21 9.25 15.55
N HIS A 91 -2.86 7.96 15.68
CA HIS A 91 -1.88 7.31 14.82
C HIS A 91 -2.47 6.99 13.45
N GLU A 92 -1.61 6.69 12.49
CA GLU A 92 -1.97 6.21 11.16
C GLU A 92 -1.32 4.86 10.88
N VAL A 93 -2.05 3.97 10.20
CA VAL A 93 -1.47 2.84 9.48
C VAL A 93 -1.84 3.00 8.02
N PHE A 94 -0.83 3.25 7.20
CA PHE A 94 -0.96 3.40 5.77
C PHE A 94 -0.65 2.08 5.08
N VAL A 95 -1.47 1.68 4.11
CA VAL A 95 -1.20 0.54 3.22
C VAL A 95 -1.23 1.02 1.77
N THR A 96 -0.21 0.67 0.99
CA THR A 96 -0.22 1.03 -0.44
C THR A 96 -1.23 0.20 -1.21
N ALA A 97 -1.94 0.83 -2.15
CA ALA A 97 -2.89 0.12 -3.02
C ALA A 97 -2.19 -0.87 -3.96
N GLU A 98 -0.90 -0.67 -4.25
CA GLU A 98 -0.06 -1.57 -5.04
C GLU A 98 0.29 -2.86 -4.28
N SER A 99 0.52 -2.80 -2.97
CA SER A 99 0.87 -4.00 -2.16
C SER A 99 -0.24 -5.03 -2.11
N LEU A 100 -1.48 -4.67 -2.45
CA LEU A 100 -2.59 -5.63 -2.56
C LEU A 100 -2.27 -6.75 -3.57
N ALA A 101 -1.40 -6.50 -4.55
CA ALA A 101 -0.94 -7.51 -5.51
C ALA A 101 -0.11 -8.64 -4.88
N ASP A 102 0.41 -8.45 -3.66
CA ASP A 102 1.11 -9.48 -2.89
C ASP A 102 0.16 -10.54 -2.29
N GLY A 103 -1.14 -10.24 -2.25
CA GLY A 103 -2.18 -11.12 -1.72
C GLY A 103 -2.42 -10.95 -0.21
N ALA A 104 -3.60 -11.36 0.24
CA ALA A 104 -4.11 -11.04 1.57
C ALA A 104 -3.21 -11.49 2.73
N ALA A 105 -2.60 -12.68 2.64
CA ALA A 105 -1.72 -13.18 3.70
C ALA A 105 -0.45 -12.32 3.88
N LYS A 106 0.15 -11.85 2.78
CA LYS A 106 1.31 -10.96 2.84
C LYS A 106 0.94 -9.58 3.36
N VAL A 107 -0.18 -9.02 2.89
CA VAL A 107 -0.68 -7.73 3.39
C VAL A 107 -1.00 -7.80 4.89
N PHE A 108 -1.57 -8.92 5.36
CA PHE A 108 -1.77 -9.12 6.80
C PHE A 108 -0.44 -9.19 7.55
N GLY A 109 0.59 -9.81 6.96
CA GLY A 109 1.96 -9.76 7.48
C GLY A 109 2.51 -8.33 7.60
N TYR A 110 2.22 -7.45 6.64
CA TYR A 110 2.58 -6.02 6.72
C TYR A 110 1.83 -5.33 7.86
N LEU A 111 0.53 -5.62 8.06
CA LEU A 111 -0.21 -5.07 9.19
C LEU A 111 0.38 -5.49 10.55
N LEU A 112 0.81 -6.74 10.71
CA LEU A 112 1.48 -7.19 11.93
C LEU A 112 2.87 -6.54 12.11
N HIS A 113 3.58 -6.25 11.02
CA HIS A 113 4.83 -5.49 11.05
C HIS A 113 4.58 -4.07 11.58
N GLU A 114 3.59 -3.38 11.05
CA GLU A 114 3.21 -2.05 11.52
C GLU A 114 2.66 -2.08 12.96
N ALA A 115 1.93 -3.12 13.34
CA ALA A 115 1.46 -3.32 14.72
C ALA A 115 2.62 -3.54 15.71
N THR A 116 3.74 -4.12 15.26
CA THR A 116 4.96 -4.26 16.06
C THR A 116 5.51 -2.89 16.43
N HIS A 117 5.62 -1.99 15.45
CA HIS A 117 6.01 -0.59 15.70
C HIS A 117 5.02 0.13 16.60
N ALA A 118 3.73 -0.05 16.35
CA ALA A 118 2.68 0.60 17.12
C ALA A 118 2.69 0.16 18.60
N ALA A 119 2.91 -1.12 18.88
CA ALA A 119 3.02 -1.64 20.23
C ALA A 119 4.30 -1.17 20.94
N ASN A 120 5.43 -1.10 20.23
CA ASN A 120 6.66 -0.54 20.80
C ASN A 120 6.53 0.96 21.08
N GLU A 121 5.90 1.72 20.19
CA GLU A 121 5.57 3.14 20.38
C GLU A 121 4.72 3.33 21.65
N ALA A 122 3.65 2.54 21.83
CA ALA A 122 2.80 2.61 23.01
C ALA A 122 3.55 2.28 24.33
N ARG A 123 4.59 1.44 24.24
CA ARG A 123 5.47 1.09 25.37
C ARG A 123 6.63 2.08 25.58
N GLY A 124 6.78 3.08 24.69
CA GLY A 124 7.93 3.99 24.71
C GLY A 124 9.27 3.31 24.35
N VAL A 125 9.22 2.21 23.61
CA VAL A 125 10.38 1.42 23.18
C VAL A 125 10.82 1.86 21.80
N LYS A 126 12.09 2.26 21.67
CA LYS A 126 12.68 2.59 20.37
C LYS A 126 13.17 1.33 19.67
N ASP A 127 12.48 0.94 18.61
CA ASP A 127 12.69 -0.33 17.90
C ASP A 127 13.34 -0.18 16.51
N CYS A 128 13.29 1.02 15.95
CA CYS A 128 13.84 1.36 14.65
C CYS A 128 14.64 2.68 14.66
N SER A 129 15.64 2.78 13.79
CA SER A 129 16.40 4.03 13.56
C SER A 129 15.75 4.88 12.45
N ALA A 130 16.16 6.15 12.35
CA ALA A 130 15.77 7.00 11.24
C ALA A 130 16.18 6.44 9.86
N SER A 131 17.22 5.60 9.82
CA SER A 131 17.67 4.91 8.61
C SER A 131 16.97 3.56 8.39
N GLN A 132 15.84 3.32 9.07
CA GLN A 132 15.03 2.09 8.97
C GLN A 132 15.77 0.82 9.44
N TYR A 133 16.74 0.94 10.35
CA TYR A 133 17.41 -0.21 10.96
C TYR A 133 16.57 -0.74 12.13
N HIS A 134 16.03 -1.95 11.99
CA HIS A 134 15.19 -2.61 12.98
C HIS A 134 16.05 -3.41 13.95
N ASN A 135 15.96 -3.10 15.25
CA ASN A 135 16.82 -3.66 16.28
C ASN A 135 16.24 -4.92 16.94
N LYS A 136 16.87 -5.40 18.03
CA LYS A 136 16.41 -6.59 18.75
C LYS A 136 15.04 -6.43 19.41
N GLU A 137 14.68 -5.22 19.85
CA GLU A 137 13.38 -4.93 20.46
C GLU A 137 12.26 -5.08 19.42
N PHE A 138 12.52 -4.63 18.18
CA PHE A 138 11.64 -4.90 17.06
C PHE A 138 11.46 -6.41 16.86
N ARG A 139 12.56 -7.18 16.79
CA ARG A 139 12.49 -8.63 16.57
C ARG A 139 11.67 -9.33 17.65
N GLU A 140 11.94 -9.03 18.92
CA GLU A 140 11.25 -9.66 20.06
C GLU A 140 9.75 -9.36 20.04
N MET A 141 9.36 -8.13 19.72
CA MET A 141 7.96 -7.78 19.53
C MET A 141 7.36 -8.44 18.29
N ALA A 142 8.08 -8.49 17.17
CA ALA A 142 7.61 -9.11 15.93
C ALA A 142 7.31 -10.61 16.14
N GLU A 143 8.19 -11.32 16.83
CA GLU A 143 7.99 -12.71 17.24
C GLU A 143 6.75 -12.85 18.15
N ALA A 144 6.56 -11.94 19.12
CA ALA A 144 5.37 -11.92 19.98
C ALA A 144 4.06 -11.60 19.22
N MET A 145 4.13 -10.87 18.10
CA MET A 145 3.01 -10.62 17.19
C MET A 145 2.75 -11.81 16.24
N GLY A 146 3.59 -12.85 16.27
CA GLY A 146 3.48 -14.03 15.43
C GLY A 146 4.12 -13.90 14.04
N LEU A 147 5.02 -12.93 13.86
CA LEU A 147 5.89 -12.84 12.70
C LEU A 147 7.12 -13.76 12.87
N VAL A 148 7.67 -14.19 11.76
CA VAL A 148 8.95 -14.92 11.71
C VAL A 148 9.93 -14.20 10.80
N GLN A 149 11.23 -14.36 11.06
CA GLN A 149 12.26 -13.81 10.19
C GLN A 149 12.32 -14.60 8.87
N ARG A 150 12.29 -13.88 7.76
CA ARG A 150 12.47 -14.46 6.44
C ARG A 150 13.82 -15.18 6.33
N PRO A 151 13.85 -16.44 5.87
CA PRO A 151 15.10 -17.21 5.77
C PRO A 151 16.00 -16.73 4.62
N ASP A 152 15.44 -16.09 3.60
CA ASP A 152 16.10 -15.71 2.35
C ASP A 152 16.72 -14.29 2.36
N VAL A 153 16.89 -13.69 3.55
CA VAL A 153 17.45 -12.34 3.69
C VAL A 153 18.97 -12.36 3.60
N GLY A 154 19.51 -11.71 2.56
CA GLY A 154 20.97 -11.62 2.36
C GLY A 154 21.68 -10.73 3.40
N GLU A 155 22.96 -10.99 3.64
CA GLU A 155 23.77 -10.28 4.66
C GLU A 155 23.83 -8.76 4.47
N LYS A 156 23.85 -8.28 3.23
CA LYS A 156 23.80 -6.84 2.94
C LYS A 156 22.49 -6.21 3.41
N TRP A 157 21.38 -6.92 3.28
CA TRP A 157 20.08 -6.46 3.75
C TRP A 157 20.03 -6.39 5.28
N LYS A 158 20.48 -7.46 5.96
CA LYS A 158 20.56 -7.50 7.43
C LYS A 158 21.41 -6.36 8.00
N LYS A 159 22.54 -6.04 7.36
CA LYS A 159 23.38 -4.89 7.78
C LYS A 159 22.68 -3.55 7.64
N LYS A 160 21.81 -3.39 6.64
CA LYS A 160 21.12 -2.13 6.35
C LYS A 160 19.83 -1.96 7.15
N TYR A 161 19.02 -3.01 7.23
CA TYR A 161 17.66 -2.96 7.76
C TYR A 161 17.48 -3.77 9.05
N GLY A 162 18.51 -4.47 9.52
CA GLY A 162 18.44 -5.28 10.74
C GLY A 162 17.43 -6.42 10.59
N PHE A 163 16.45 -6.45 11.49
CA PHE A 163 15.42 -7.47 11.55
C PHE A 163 14.16 -7.19 10.73
N ALA A 164 14.16 -6.17 9.85
CA ALA A 164 12.98 -5.78 9.05
C ALA A 164 12.38 -6.88 8.15
N GLY A 165 13.17 -7.90 7.80
CA GLY A 165 12.74 -8.99 6.94
C GLY A 165 11.84 -9.98 7.66
N THR A 166 10.57 -9.63 7.85
CA THR A 166 9.56 -10.47 8.50
C THR A 166 8.58 -11.07 7.50
N GLU A 167 7.99 -12.21 7.86
CA GLU A 167 6.85 -12.81 7.18
C GLU A 167 5.82 -13.33 8.19
N LEU A 168 4.59 -13.55 7.73
CA LEU A 168 3.50 -14.07 8.56
C LEU A 168 3.81 -15.51 8.98
N GLY A 169 3.94 -15.76 10.29
CA GLY A 169 4.14 -17.11 10.81
C GLY A 169 2.90 -18.00 10.66
N GLU A 170 3.09 -19.32 10.59
CA GLU A 170 1.99 -20.28 10.38
C GLU A 170 0.91 -20.20 11.47
N GLU A 171 1.30 -20.06 12.73
CA GLU A 171 0.35 -19.95 13.85
C GLU A 171 -0.44 -18.64 13.80
N ALA A 172 0.19 -17.53 13.40
CA ALA A 172 -0.51 -16.28 13.16
C ALA A 172 -1.47 -16.40 11.97
N ALA A 173 -1.05 -17.04 10.87
CA ALA A 173 -1.91 -17.29 9.72
C ALA A 173 -3.16 -18.10 10.08
N LYS A 174 -3.02 -19.13 10.92
CA LYS A 174 -4.18 -19.89 11.47
C LYS A 174 -5.04 -19.02 12.38
N THR A 175 -4.41 -18.24 13.26
CA THR A 175 -5.09 -17.39 14.25
C THR A 175 -5.94 -16.30 13.58
N TYR A 176 -5.47 -15.75 12.47
CA TYR A 176 -6.11 -14.67 11.71
C TYR A 176 -6.75 -15.15 10.40
N ALA A 177 -6.99 -16.46 10.24
CA ALA A 177 -7.47 -17.04 8.99
C ALA A 177 -8.79 -16.43 8.51
N LYS A 178 -9.68 -16.07 9.45
CA LYS A 178 -10.96 -15.42 9.15
C LYS A 178 -10.75 -14.03 8.58
N GLU A 179 -9.89 -13.23 9.21
CA GLU A 179 -9.60 -11.86 8.80
C GLU A 179 -8.84 -11.83 7.48
N ILE A 180 -7.89 -12.75 7.28
CA ILE A 180 -7.16 -12.93 6.01
C ILE A 180 -8.13 -13.30 4.89
N ALA A 181 -9.06 -14.23 5.12
CA ALA A 181 -10.08 -14.60 4.13
C ALA A 181 -11.05 -13.45 3.81
N ALA A 182 -11.42 -12.64 4.81
CA ALA A 182 -12.25 -11.46 4.60
C ALA A 182 -11.52 -10.39 3.78
N LEU A 183 -10.23 -10.19 4.04
CA LEU A 183 -9.37 -9.29 3.28
C LEU A 183 -9.21 -9.77 1.84
N ASP A 184 -8.97 -11.06 1.62
CA ASP A 184 -8.90 -11.67 0.29
C ASP A 184 -10.19 -11.44 -0.53
N LYS A 185 -11.35 -11.70 0.08
CA LYS A 185 -12.66 -11.45 -0.53
C LYS A 185 -12.91 -9.97 -0.89
N ALA A 186 -12.27 -9.05 -0.17
CA ALA A 186 -12.35 -7.62 -0.43
C ALA A 186 -11.39 -7.16 -1.53
N MET A 187 -10.23 -7.80 -1.69
CA MET A 187 -9.18 -7.50 -2.68
C MET A 187 -9.57 -7.90 -4.12
N ARG A 188 -10.65 -7.31 -4.65
CA ARG A 188 -11.19 -7.63 -5.99
C ARG A 188 -10.46 -6.96 -7.15
N ALA A 189 -9.63 -5.96 -6.86
CA ALA A 189 -8.76 -5.30 -7.81
C ALA A 189 -7.52 -4.77 -7.08
N THR A 190 -6.41 -4.65 -7.81
CA THR A 190 -5.14 -4.10 -7.31
C THR A 190 -4.71 -2.94 -8.18
N ARG A 191 -4.04 -1.94 -7.58
CA ARG A 191 -3.55 -0.80 -8.35
C ARG A 191 -2.36 -1.22 -9.20
N THR A 192 -2.42 -0.97 -10.50
CA THR A 192 -1.27 -1.17 -11.39
C THR A 192 -0.18 -0.14 -11.05
N PRO A 193 1.07 -0.56 -10.78
CA PRO A 193 2.16 0.37 -10.55
C PRO A 193 2.38 1.33 -11.73
N ASP A 194 2.71 2.58 -11.44
CA ASP A 194 2.89 3.64 -12.46
C ASP A 194 3.98 3.32 -13.50
N ILE A 195 4.90 2.39 -13.20
CA ILE A 195 5.90 1.90 -14.16
C ILE A 195 5.28 1.14 -15.34
N PHE A 196 4.06 0.63 -15.20
CA PHE A 196 3.31 -0.09 -16.23
C PHE A 196 2.17 0.75 -16.83
N ALA A 197 1.86 1.92 -16.25
CA ALA A 197 0.91 2.84 -16.85
C ALA A 197 1.50 3.36 -18.17
N THR A 198 0.94 2.90 -19.29
CA THR A 198 1.26 3.42 -20.62
C THR A 198 0.98 4.91 -20.63
N ARG A 199 2.03 5.73 -20.55
CA ARG A 199 1.90 7.15 -20.83
C ARG A 199 1.54 7.25 -22.30
N THR A 200 0.26 7.44 -22.61
CA THR A 200 -0.13 8.03 -23.87
C THR A 200 0.52 9.41 -23.86
N ARG A 201 1.67 9.52 -24.52
CA ARG A 201 2.36 10.80 -24.73
C ARG A 201 1.50 11.59 -25.69
N GLY A 202 0.43 12.20 -25.17
CA GLY A 202 -0.35 13.18 -25.88
C GLY A 202 0.58 14.32 -26.26
N GLY A 203 0.76 14.51 -27.56
CA GLY A 203 1.57 15.58 -28.10
C GLY A 203 1.01 16.95 -27.68
N SER A 204 1.88 17.76 -27.10
CA SER A 204 1.86 19.19 -27.33
C SER A 204 3.30 19.68 -27.26
N GLY A 205 3.80 20.09 -28.42
CA GLY A 205 4.94 20.99 -28.49
C GLY A 205 4.59 22.28 -27.77
N GLY A 206 5.53 22.76 -26.97
CA GLY A 206 5.39 23.97 -26.18
C GLY A 206 6.70 24.27 -25.51
N ASP A 207 7.59 24.95 -26.23
CA ASP A 207 8.70 25.68 -25.64
C ASP A 207 8.14 26.65 -24.60
N GLY A 208 8.44 26.41 -23.32
CA GLY A 208 7.89 27.17 -22.22
C GLY A 208 8.78 27.09 -20.99
N LYS A 209 9.64 28.09 -20.84
CA LYS A 209 10.38 28.45 -19.63
C LYS A 209 9.43 28.57 -18.43
N GLY A 210 9.89 28.09 -17.27
CA GLY A 210 9.53 28.63 -15.96
C GLY A 210 8.33 27.98 -15.28
N GLY A 211 8.54 27.51 -14.06
CA GLY A 211 7.49 26.97 -13.20
C GLY A 211 8.06 26.11 -12.08
N THR A 212 8.82 26.73 -11.19
CA THR A 212 8.95 26.25 -9.81
C THR A 212 7.55 26.17 -9.20
N THR A 213 7.14 24.99 -8.76
CA THR A 213 6.06 24.88 -7.79
C THR A 213 6.68 24.46 -6.48
N ASP A 214 6.58 25.39 -5.54
CA ASP A 214 7.00 25.30 -4.16
C ASP A 214 6.24 24.17 -3.46
N ASP A 215 6.97 23.21 -2.89
CA ASP A 215 6.46 22.41 -1.78
C ASP A 215 6.96 23.06 -0.49
N ALA A 216 6.08 23.89 0.09
CA ALA A 216 6.27 24.48 1.40
C ALA A 216 5.90 23.47 2.49
N ASP A 217 6.94 22.90 3.10
CA ASP A 217 7.23 22.77 4.54
C ASP A 217 6.11 22.59 5.57
N THR A 218 6.36 21.69 6.54
CA THR A 218 6.88 22.11 7.87
C THR A 218 7.23 20.94 8.79
N ALA A 219 8.51 20.88 9.22
CA ALA A 219 8.91 20.80 10.63
C ALA A 219 10.44 21.01 10.80
N ASP A 220 10.77 22.20 11.30
CA ASP A 220 12.00 22.67 11.98
C ASP A 220 12.34 21.75 13.21
N ALA A 221 13.56 21.51 13.70
CA ALA A 221 14.73 22.37 13.82
C ALA A 221 16.08 21.63 14.02
N GLY A 222 17.15 22.27 13.54
CA GLY A 222 18.44 22.42 14.24
C GLY A 222 19.56 21.40 13.99
N GLY A 223 20.58 21.76 13.20
CA GLY A 223 21.88 21.09 13.21
C GLY A 223 22.76 21.40 12.00
N ASP A 224 23.74 22.28 12.20
CA ASP A 224 24.70 22.76 11.21
C ASP A 224 25.55 21.61 10.63
N GLY A 225 25.59 21.47 9.30
CA GLY A 225 26.34 20.39 8.66
C GLY A 225 26.40 20.48 7.14
N GLU A 226 27.51 21.04 6.68
CA GLU A 226 28.11 21.04 5.33
C GLU A 226 27.50 20.12 4.25
N ALA A 227 27.09 20.72 3.13
CA ALA A 227 26.56 20.02 1.95
C ALA A 227 27.63 19.14 1.25
N PRO A 228 27.37 17.85 0.96
CA PRO A 228 28.30 17.05 0.18
C PRO A 228 28.13 17.34 -1.32
N THR A 229 29.15 17.94 -1.92
CA THR A 229 29.28 18.10 -3.37
C THR A 229 29.56 16.75 -4.04
N GLY A 230 28.51 16.05 -4.47
CA GLY A 230 28.62 14.87 -5.33
C GLY A 230 28.67 15.25 -6.82
N LYS A 231 29.80 15.00 -7.49
CA LYS A 231 29.96 15.16 -8.95
C LYS A 231 28.92 14.33 -9.71
N LYS A 232 28.20 14.95 -10.65
CA LYS A 232 27.39 14.24 -11.67
C LYS A 232 28.33 13.40 -12.53
N GLU A 233 28.18 12.08 -12.50
CA GLU A 233 28.80 11.21 -13.51
C GLU A 233 28.13 11.45 -14.86
N ASP A 234 28.92 11.82 -15.86
CA ASP A 234 28.52 11.85 -17.26
C ASP A 234 28.25 10.43 -17.73
N ARG A 235 26.96 10.06 -17.70
CA ARG A 235 26.51 8.78 -18.26
C ARG A 235 26.58 8.88 -19.78
N ASN A 236 27.59 8.27 -20.37
CA ASN A 236 27.82 8.25 -21.80
C ASN A 236 26.76 7.39 -22.53
N TYR A 237 25.54 7.94 -22.65
CA TYR A 237 24.41 7.34 -23.34
C TYR A 237 24.59 7.50 -24.86
N VAL A 238 24.57 6.38 -25.59
CA VAL A 238 24.64 6.37 -27.05
C VAL A 238 23.26 6.53 -27.66
N LYS A 239 23.21 7.11 -28.86
CA LYS A 239 21.99 7.15 -29.66
C LYS A 239 21.79 5.81 -30.37
N ALA A 240 20.61 5.23 -30.22
CA ALA A 240 20.16 4.09 -31.01
C ALA A 240 18.89 4.47 -31.78
N VAL A 241 18.81 4.02 -33.03
CA VAL A 241 17.81 4.46 -34.00
C VAL A 241 17.05 3.24 -34.52
N CYS A 242 15.73 3.37 -34.60
CA CYS A 242 14.87 2.52 -35.39
C CYS A 242 14.47 3.27 -36.66
N LYS A 243 14.65 2.64 -37.82
CA LYS A 243 14.46 3.25 -39.14
C LYS A 243 13.09 2.95 -39.77
N CYS A 244 12.10 2.56 -38.95
CA CYS A 244 10.76 2.28 -39.48
C CYS A 244 10.09 3.54 -40.03
N GLU A 245 9.42 3.40 -41.17
CA GLU A 245 8.58 4.45 -41.75
C GLU A 245 7.11 4.23 -41.37
N PRO A 246 6.30 5.30 -41.23
CA PRO A 246 6.65 6.72 -41.38
C PRO A 246 7.27 7.36 -40.11
N SER A 247 7.43 6.58 -39.03
CA SER A 247 7.79 7.07 -37.70
C SER A 247 9.14 6.52 -37.21
N PRO A 248 10.27 7.05 -37.70
CA PRO A 248 11.57 6.67 -37.16
C PRO A 248 11.69 7.14 -35.70
N ALA A 249 12.25 6.28 -34.86
CA ALA A 249 12.38 6.55 -33.43
C ALA A 249 13.86 6.57 -33.02
N VAL A 250 14.20 7.46 -32.09
CA VAL A 250 15.55 7.59 -31.53
C VAL A 250 15.48 7.48 -30.01
N ILE A 251 16.30 6.60 -29.44
CA ILE A 251 16.46 6.45 -28.00
C ILE A 251 17.90 6.76 -27.59
N ARG A 252 18.08 7.16 -26.32
CA ARG A 252 19.39 7.26 -25.68
C ARG A 252 19.52 6.20 -24.62
N VAL A 253 20.48 5.30 -24.79
CA VAL A 253 20.65 4.11 -23.96
C VAL A 253 22.12 3.85 -23.68
N SER A 254 22.43 3.20 -22.55
CA SER A 254 23.82 2.90 -22.24
C SER A 254 24.34 1.86 -23.26
N PRO A 255 25.60 1.96 -23.72
CA PRO A 255 26.17 0.98 -24.66
C PRO A 255 26.01 -0.46 -24.19
N LYS A 256 26.27 -0.69 -22.89
CA LYS A 256 26.14 -2.02 -22.26
C LYS A 256 24.69 -2.54 -22.27
N THR A 257 23.70 -1.66 -22.16
CA THR A 257 22.28 -2.06 -22.21
C THR A 257 21.88 -2.41 -23.63
N LEU A 258 22.33 -1.64 -24.63
CA LEU A 258 22.05 -1.89 -26.05
C LEU A 258 22.69 -3.21 -26.54
N GLU A 259 23.89 -3.54 -26.06
CA GLU A 259 24.59 -4.78 -26.42
C GLU A 259 23.96 -6.02 -25.76
N ARG A 260 23.48 -5.89 -24.50
CA ARG A 260 23.00 -7.04 -23.71
C ARG A 260 21.52 -7.35 -23.88
N ARG A 261 20.74 -6.44 -24.46
CA ARG A 261 19.28 -6.53 -24.53
C ARG A 261 18.80 -6.21 -25.93
N ASN A 262 17.88 -7.04 -26.43
CA ASN A 262 17.12 -6.75 -27.64
C ASN A 262 16.08 -5.67 -27.30
N ILE A 263 16.41 -4.42 -27.58
CA ILE A 263 15.51 -3.28 -27.41
C ILE A 263 14.72 -3.16 -28.71
N MET A 264 13.48 -3.62 -28.71
CA MET A 264 12.61 -3.64 -29.89
C MET A 264 11.74 -2.39 -29.98
N CYS A 265 11.50 -1.92 -31.21
CA CYS A 265 10.49 -0.92 -31.53
C CYS A 265 9.10 -1.54 -31.47
N GLY A 266 8.18 -0.90 -30.75
CA GLY A 266 6.80 -1.38 -30.62
C GLY A 266 5.97 -1.27 -31.90
N ASP A 267 6.42 -0.48 -32.88
CA ASP A 267 5.69 -0.23 -34.12
C ASP A 267 6.07 -1.23 -35.22
N CYS A 268 7.37 -1.41 -35.49
CA CYS A 268 7.86 -2.33 -36.53
C CYS A 268 8.39 -3.67 -35.99
N MET A 269 8.48 -3.83 -34.67
CA MET A 269 9.02 -5.02 -34.00
C MET A 269 10.50 -5.33 -34.30
N GLU A 270 11.24 -4.41 -34.94
CA GLU A 270 12.68 -4.52 -35.15
C GLU A 270 13.50 -3.93 -33.99
N ASN A 271 14.75 -4.37 -33.83
CA ASN A 271 15.64 -3.85 -32.79
C ASN A 271 16.17 -2.44 -33.14
N PHE A 272 16.31 -1.59 -32.12
CA PHE A 272 17.08 -0.35 -32.22
C PHE A 272 18.57 -0.68 -32.41
N ALA A 273 19.21 0.01 -33.35
CA ALA A 273 20.64 -0.16 -33.65
C ALA A 273 21.42 1.14 -33.35
N PRO A 274 22.70 1.07 -32.97
CA PRO A 274 23.50 2.28 -32.76
C PRO A 274 23.56 3.12 -34.05
N GLU A 275 23.48 4.45 -33.89
CA GLU A 275 23.74 5.38 -35.00
C GLU A 275 25.25 5.35 -35.29
N GLU A 276 25.66 4.88 -36.48
CA GLU A 276 27.06 4.92 -36.89
C GLU A 276 27.52 6.38 -36.92
N SER A 277 28.50 6.71 -36.08
CA SER A 277 29.12 8.03 -36.04
C SER A 277 29.85 8.27 -37.35
N THR A 278 29.36 9.22 -38.14
CA THR A 278 30.08 9.77 -39.30
C THR A 278 31.10 10.81 -38.87
#